data_AF-A0A6G8AFG0-F1
#
_entry.id   AF-A0A6G8AFG0-F1
#
_cell.length_a   1.000
_cell.length_b   1.000
_cell.length_c   1.000
_cell.angle_alpha   90.00
_cell.angle_beta   90.00
_cell.angle_gamma   90.00
#
_symmetry.space_group_name_H-M   'P 1'
#
loop_
_entity.id
_entity.type
_entity.pdbx_description
1 polymer ?
#
loop_
_entity_poly.entity_id
_entity_poly.type
_entity_poly.pdbx_seq_one_letter_code
_entity_poly.pdbx_strand_id
1 'polypeptide(L)'
;MTSTATQEAAQVPVPQTPPALPAHCFRMPLFHPGVKVRLDGRSETVSHIMIRKQLVCVHLVGRETPVRPDQLELQPTLFTTERRPEPLLM
;
A
#
# COMPACT_ATOMS: atom_id res chain seq x y z
N MET A 1 13.46 37.48 37.62
CA MET A 1 13.06 36.08 37.33
C MET A 1 11.57 36.07 37.04
N THR A 2 11.19 36.09 35.76
CA THR A 2 9.78 35.97 35.34
C THR A 2 9.80 35.20 34.03
N SER A 3 9.53 33.90 34.12
CA SER A 3 9.45 32.97 32.98
C SER A 3 8.11 33.14 32.28
N THR A 4 8.14 33.54 31.02
CA THR A 4 6.99 33.55 30.13
C THR A 4 6.80 32.13 29.58
N ALA A 5 5.76 31.43 30.05
CA ALA A 5 5.31 30.18 29.46
C ALA A 5 4.50 30.49 28.20
N THR A 6 5.11 30.29 27.03
CA THR A 6 4.39 30.25 25.74
C THR A 6 3.78 28.87 25.60
N GLN A 7 2.47 28.80 25.78
CA GLN A 7 1.67 27.60 25.62
C GLN A 7 1.48 27.32 24.13
N GLU A 8 2.19 26.30 23.63
CA GLU A 8 2.13 25.84 22.25
C GLU A 8 0.75 25.21 21.99
N ALA A 9 -0.05 25.91 21.19
CA ALA A 9 -1.41 25.50 20.85
C ALA A 9 -1.38 24.16 20.12
N ALA A 10 -2.10 23.17 20.66
CA ALA A 10 -2.31 21.87 20.05
C ALA A 10 -2.89 22.05 18.63
N GLN A 11 -2.05 21.82 17.64
CA GLN A 11 -2.42 21.86 16.24
C GLN A 11 -3.30 20.64 15.96
N VAL A 12 -4.60 20.86 15.77
CA VAL A 12 -5.53 19.81 15.33
C VAL A 12 -5.03 19.32 13.97
N PRO A 13 -4.78 18.01 13.77
CA PRO A 13 -4.33 17.53 12.47
C PRO A 13 -5.49 17.70 11.49
N VAL A 14 -5.41 18.73 10.64
CA VAL A 14 -6.30 18.88 9.50
C VAL A 14 -6.12 17.62 8.65
N PRO A 15 -7.18 16.85 8.34
CA PRO A 15 -7.06 15.70 7.46
C PRO A 15 -6.51 16.19 6.12
N GLN A 16 -5.24 15.90 5.83
CA GLN A 16 -4.64 16.22 4.54
C GLN A 16 -5.28 15.28 3.52
N THR A 17 -6.34 15.73 2.86
CA THR A 17 -6.89 15.00 1.72
C THR A 17 -5.78 14.87 0.68
N PRO A 18 -5.40 13.65 0.26
CA PRO A 18 -4.42 13.48 -0.79
C PRO A 18 -4.84 14.28 -2.03
N PRO A 19 -3.90 14.89 -2.76
CA PRO A 19 -4.23 15.62 -3.98
C PRO A 19 -5.03 14.71 -4.92
N ALA A 20 -6.07 15.29 -5.53
CA ALA A 20 -6.93 14.56 -6.45
C ALA A 20 -6.09 13.98 -7.60
N LEU A 21 -6.31 12.70 -7.89
CA LEU A 21 -5.66 12.04 -9.01
C LEU A 21 -6.35 12.43 -10.33
N PRO A 22 -5.61 12.47 -11.45
CA PRO A 22 -6.24 12.53 -12.77
C PRO A 22 -7.27 11.42 -12.98
N ALA A 23 -8.27 11.65 -13.82
CA ALA A 23 -9.36 10.69 -14.07
C ALA A 23 -8.88 9.31 -14.59
N HIS A 24 -7.70 9.24 -15.20
CA HIS A 24 -7.07 8.01 -15.68
C HIS A 24 -6.14 7.34 -14.65
N CYS A 25 -6.01 7.90 -13.45
CA CYS A 25 -5.10 7.41 -12.41
C CYS A 25 -5.87 6.85 -11.21
N PHE A 26 -5.38 5.74 -10.66
CA PHE A 26 -6.00 5.07 -9.51
C PHE A 26 -4.94 4.51 -8.57
N ARG A 27 -5.23 4.53 -7.26
CA ARG A 27 -4.38 3.93 -6.24
C ARG A 27 -4.98 2.59 -5.82
N MET A 28 -4.22 1.52 -5.92
CA MET A 28 -4.65 0.19 -5.48
C MET A 28 -3.48 -0.59 -4.88
N PRO A 29 -3.72 -1.44 -3.87
CA PRO A 29 -2.73 -2.42 -3.43
C PRO A 29 -2.37 -3.37 -4.57
N LEU A 30 -1.08 -3.63 -4.76
CA LEU A 30 -0.60 -4.59 -5.76
C LEU A 30 0.23 -5.68 -5.11
N PHE A 31 -0.32 -6.88 -5.04
CA PHE A 31 0.42 -8.06 -4.56
C PHE A 31 1.17 -8.70 -5.72
N HIS A 32 2.49 -8.78 -5.60
CA HIS A 32 3.37 -9.54 -6.49
C HIS A 32 4.49 -10.21 -5.68
N PRO A 33 5.12 -11.27 -6.20
CA PRO A 33 6.28 -11.89 -5.54
C PRO A 33 7.35 -10.85 -5.16
N GLY A 34 7.93 -11.01 -3.97
CA GLY A 34 8.99 -10.15 -3.45
C GLY A 34 8.52 -8.85 -2.78
N VAL A 35 7.24 -8.47 -2.87
CA VAL A 35 6.75 -7.26 -2.18
C VAL A 35 6.69 -7.48 -0.67
N LYS A 36 7.05 -6.46 0.11
CA LYS A 36 6.88 -6.45 1.57
C LYS A 36 5.47 -6.00 1.94
N VAL A 37 4.83 -6.74 2.82
CA VAL A 37 3.51 -6.45 3.39
C VAL A 37 3.61 -6.43 4.91
N ARG A 38 2.61 -5.90 5.61
CA ARG A 38 2.48 -6.10 7.05
C ARG A 38 1.32 -7.02 7.38
N LEU A 39 1.57 -7.93 8.31
CA LEU A 39 0.57 -8.80 8.91
C LEU A 39 0.69 -8.68 10.43
N ASP A 40 -0.39 -8.30 11.10
CA ASP A 40 -0.41 -8.09 12.56
C ASP A 40 0.76 -7.22 13.05
N GLY A 41 1.07 -6.18 12.28
CA GLY A 41 2.16 -5.24 12.55
C GLY A 41 3.57 -5.70 12.17
N ARG A 42 3.77 -6.96 11.78
CA ARG A 42 5.08 -7.53 11.38
C ARG A 42 5.31 -7.42 9.88
N SER A 43 6.54 -7.13 9.47
CA SER A 43 6.93 -7.13 8.06
C SER A 43 7.09 -8.56 7.55
N GLU A 44 6.36 -8.88 6.48
CA GLU A 44 6.37 -10.17 5.81
C GLU A 44 6.70 -9.98 4.32
N THR A 45 7.16 -11.04 3.66
CA THR A 45 7.49 -11.00 2.22
C THR A 45 6.54 -11.92 1.46
N VAL A 46 5.96 -11.42 0.37
CA VAL A 46 5.12 -12.23 -0.53
C VAL A 46 5.99 -13.20 -1.31
N SER A 47 5.68 -14.49 -1.23
CA SER A 47 6.28 -15.54 -2.06
C SER A 47 5.58 -15.63 -3.41
N HIS A 48 4.28 -15.88 -3.41
CA HIS A 48 3.47 -16.00 -4.61
C HIS A 48 1.99 -15.74 -4.30
N ILE A 49 1.22 -15.58 -5.37
CA ILE A 49 -0.21 -15.28 -5.31
C ILE A 49 -0.92 -16.44 -6.00
N MET A 50 -1.97 -16.96 -5.36
CA MET A 50 -2.85 -17.96 -5.97
C MET A 50 -4.26 -17.42 -6.07
N ILE A 51 -4.97 -17.80 -7.12
CA ILE A 51 -6.39 -17.53 -7.26
C ILE A 51 -7.12 -18.87 -7.25
N ARG A 52 -8.01 -19.08 -6.28
CA ARG A 52 -8.78 -20.32 -6.13
C ARG A 52 -10.22 -19.99 -5.77
N LYS A 53 -11.18 -20.57 -6.51
CA LYS A 53 -12.63 -20.33 -6.30
C LYS A 53 -12.98 -18.83 -6.22
N GLN A 54 -12.44 -18.03 -7.14
CA GLN A 54 -12.63 -16.57 -7.19
C GLN A 54 -12.07 -15.79 -5.98
N LEU A 55 -11.29 -16.45 -5.12
CA LEU A 55 -10.58 -15.80 -4.01
C LEU A 55 -9.10 -15.67 -4.33
N VAL A 56 -8.53 -14.52 -3.98
CA VAL A 56 -7.08 -14.29 -4.00
C VAL A 56 -6.51 -14.75 -2.66
N CYS A 57 -5.43 -15.53 -2.73
CA CYS A 57 -4.67 -16.01 -1.59
C CYS A 57 -3.22 -15.55 -1.74
N VAL A 58 -2.69 -14.92 -0.69
CA VAL A 58 -1.30 -14.44 -0.66
C VAL A 58 -0.47 -15.40 0.18
N HIS A 59 0.53 -16.02 -0.43
CA HIS A 59 1.49 -16.85 0.27
C HIS A 59 2.67 -16.00 0.71
N LEU A 60 3.04 -16.13 1.99
CA LEU A 60 4.18 -15.43 2.59
C LEU A 60 5.36 -16.38 2.72
N VAL A 61 6.58 -15.84 2.63
CA VAL A 61 7.81 -16.62 2.79
C VAL A 61 7.85 -17.23 4.19
N GLY A 62 8.05 -18.56 4.27
CA GLY A 62 8.16 -19.28 5.55
C GLY A 62 6.83 -19.55 6.25
N ARG A 63 5.68 -19.18 5.66
CA ARG A 63 4.35 -19.45 6.20
C ARG A 63 3.62 -20.50 5.36
N GLU A 64 3.14 -21.56 6.01
CA GLU A 64 2.42 -22.65 5.32
C GLU A 64 1.00 -22.25 4.91
N THR A 65 0.32 -21.46 5.74
CA THR A 65 -1.07 -21.06 5.51
C THR A 65 -1.15 -19.80 4.63
N PRO A 66 -1.93 -19.83 3.53
CA PRO A 66 -2.20 -18.63 2.76
C PRO A 66 -2.96 -17.61 3.60
N VAL A 67 -2.70 -16.34 3.33
CA VAL A 67 -3.33 -15.20 4.00
C VAL A 67 -4.25 -14.50 3.02
N ARG A 68 -5.40 -14.02 3.50
CA ARG A 68 -6.30 -13.25 2.64
C ARG A 68 -5.75 -11.83 2.44
N PRO A 69 -5.91 -11.21 1.27
CA PRO A 69 -5.41 -9.86 1.00
C PRO A 69 -5.91 -8.81 2.00
N ASP A 70 -7.15 -8.92 2.48
CA ASP A 70 -7.76 -7.98 3.43
C ASP A 70 -7.13 -8.02 4.84
N GLN A 71 -6.33 -9.05 5.14
CA GLN A 71 -5.57 -9.15 6.39
C GLN A 71 -4.16 -8.54 6.28
N LEU A 72 -3.77 -8.09 5.08
CA LEU A 72 -2.44 -7.56 4.81
C LEU A 72 -2.51 -6.05 4.60
N GLU A 73 -1.63 -5.33 5.29
CA GLU A 73 -1.39 -3.92 5.01
C GLU A 73 -0.29 -3.80 3.96
N LEU A 74 -0.57 -3.02 2.91
CA LEU A 74 0.36 -2.71 1.85
C LEU A 74 0.13 -1.26 1.39
N GLN A 75 1.21 -0.53 1.15
CA GLN A 75 1.12 0.81 0.59
C GLN A 75 0.49 0.73 -0.82
N PRO A 76 -0.54 1.54 -1.13
CA PRO A 76 -1.16 1.55 -2.46
C PRO A 76 -0.17 1.96 -3.55
N THR A 77 -0.19 1.23 -4.66
CA THR A 77 0.54 1.56 -5.88
C THR A 77 -0.30 2.49 -6.75
N LEU A 78 0.34 3.46 -7.39
CA LEU A 78 -0.29 4.32 -8.39
C LEU A 78 -0.29 3.61 -9.75
N PHE A 79 -1.47 3.52 -10.34
CA PHE A 79 -1.68 2.97 -11.68
C PHE A 79 -2.30 4.02 -12.59
N THR A 80 -2.12 3.82 -13.89
CA THR A 80 -2.76 4.61 -14.95
C THR A 80 -3.46 3.68 -15.94
N THR A 81 -4.61 4.10 -16.47
CA THR A 81 -5.28 3.45 -17.60
C THR A 81 -4.69 3.88 -18.95
N GLU A 82 -3.76 4.84 -18.96
CA GLU A 82 -3.11 5.27 -20.19
C GLU A 82 -2.24 4.15 -20.75
N ARG A 83 -2.36 3.92 -22.05
CA ARG A 83 -1.54 2.93 -22.75
C ARG A 83 -0.09 3.40 -22.75
N ARG A 84 0.79 2.62 -22.14
CA ARG A 84 2.24 2.84 -22.27
C ARG A 84 2.65 2.59 -23.73
N PRO A 85 3.30 3.53 -24.42
CA PRO A 85 3.86 3.28 -25.74
C PRO A 85 4.88 2.14 -25.64
N GLU A 86 4.81 1.20 -26.58
CA GLU A 86 5.84 0.16 -26.66
C GLU A 86 7.15 0.84 -27.07
N PRO A 87 8.25 0.67 -26.31
CA PRO A 87 9.52 1.22 -26.73
C PRO A 87 9.87 0.59 -28.07
N LEU A 88 10.07 1.43 -29.09
CA LEU A 88 10.66 1.01 -30.34
C LEU A 88 12.09 0.58 -30.01
N LEU A 89 12.28 -0.72 -29.76
CA LEU A 89 13.61 -1.32 -29.68
C LEU A 89 14.20 -1.22 -31.10
N MET A 90 15.12 -0.28 -31.29
CA MET A 90 15.99 -0.20 -32.46
C MET A 90 17.22 -1.08 -32.25
#